data_AF-A0A1Y2MHJ3-F1
#
_entry.id   AF-A0A1Y2MHJ3-F1
#
_cell.length_a   1.000
_cell.length_b   1.000
_cell.length_c   1.000
_cell.angle_alpha   90.00
_cell.angle_beta   90.00
_cell.angle_gamma   90.00
#
_symmetry.space_group_name_H-M   'P 1'
#
loop_
_entity.id
_entity.type
_entity.pdbx_description
1 polymer ?
#
loop_
_entity_poly.entity_id
_entity_poly.type
_entity_poly.pdbx_seq_one_letter_code
_entity_poly.pdbx_strand_id
1 'polypeptide(L)' 'MLAHALLAAIAAHEHAEQPAPDGLIALTCNEIRRLFVTYVIEPARTLTCPLAWSLWRRRHQHRARTSHYQRHEAAQPWT' A
#
# COMPACT_ATOMS: atom_id res chain seq x y z
N MET A 1 1.38 21.04 -0.80
CA MET A 1 2.53 20.30 -1.35
C MET A 1 3.37 19.63 -0.27
N LEU A 2 3.77 20.34 0.79
CA LEU A 2 4.67 19.81 1.83
C LEU A 2 4.20 18.50 2.49
N ALA A 3 2.91 18.40 2.85
CA ALA A 3 2.36 17.15 3.43
C ALA A 3 2.51 15.94 2.49
N HIS A 4 2.36 16.13 1.17
CA HIS A 4 2.51 15.03 0.22
C HIS A 4 3.98 14.67 -0.01
N ALA A 5 4.87 15.68 -0.02
CA ALA A 5 6.31 15.46 -0.09
C ALA A 5 6.83 14.67 1.12
N LEU A 6 6.32 14.97 2.33
CA LEU A 6 6.64 14.19 3.53
C LEU A 6 6.19 12.73 3.38
N LEU A 7 4.94 12.49 2.95
CA LEU A 7 4.44 11.12 2.74
C LEU A 7 5.25 10.37 1.68
N ALA A 8 5.69 11.05 0.62
CA ALA A 8 6.52 10.47 -0.43
C ALA A 8 7.93 10.14 0.07
N ALA A 9 8.53 11.01 0.91
CA ALA A 9 9.82 10.74 1.53
C ALA A 9 9.75 9.52 2.47
N ILE A 10 8.70 9.42 3.28
CA ILE A 10 8.46 8.25 4.13
C ILE A 10 8.28 6.99 3.28
N ALA A 11 7.46 7.05 2.22
CA ALA A 11 7.25 5.91 1.32
C ALA A 11 8.57 5.45 0.66
N ALA A 12 9.38 6.39 0.19
CA ALA A 12 10.67 6.09 -0.42
C ALA A 12 11.65 5.46 0.58
N HIS A 13 11.70 5.98 1.81
CA HIS A 13 12.52 5.42 2.87
C HIS A 13 12.09 4.00 3.25
N GLU A 14 10.79 3.79 3.47
CA GLU A 14 10.23 2.47 3.76
C GLU A 14 10.54 1.47 2.64
N HIS A 15 10.41 1.87 1.37
CA HIS A 15 10.73 0.99 0.24
C HIS A 15 12.21 0.63 0.12
N ALA A 16 13.11 1.53 0.56
CA ALA A 16 14.55 1.28 0.53
C ALA A 16 14.99 0.32 1.64
N GLU A 17 14.44 0.50 2.85
CA GLU A 17 14.83 -0.27 4.04
C GLU A 17 14.04 -1.59 4.18
N GLN A 18 12.78 -1.61 3.74
CA GLN A 18 11.83 -2.69 3.96
C GLN A 18 11.06 -3.00 2.66
N PRO A 19 11.63 -3.86 1.79
CA PRO A 19 10.91 -4.31 0.62
C PRO A 19 9.59 -4.95 1.03
N ALA A 20 8.56 -4.78 0.19
CA ALA A 20 7.23 -5.30 0.50
C ALA A 20 7.30 -6.82 0.73
N PRO A 21 6.72 -7.34 1.82
CA PRO A 21 6.64 -8.78 2.04
C PRO A 21 5.90 -9.46 0.88
N ASP A 22 6.27 -10.70 0.57
CA ASP A 22 5.66 -11.47 -0.49
C ASP A 22 4.13 -11.46 -0.39
N GLY A 23 3.47 -11.14 -1.51
CA GLY A 23 2.01 -11.09 -1.59
C GLY A 23 1.38 -9.81 -1.03
N LEU A 24 2.17 -8.76 -0.75
CA LEU A 24 1.69 -7.42 -0.40
C LEU A 24 2.28 -6.39 -1.38
N ILE A 25 1.50 -5.36 -1.71
CA ILE A 25 2.09 -4.17 -2.34
C ILE A 25 2.88 -3.38 -1.29
N ALA A 26 3.89 -2.62 -1.71
CA ALA A 26 4.63 -1.71 -0.83
C ALA A 26 3.74 -0.57 -0.30
N LEU A 27 4.15 0.05 0.82
CA LEU A 27 3.36 1.10 1.47
C LEU A 27 3.28 2.35 0.57
N THR A 28 2.08 2.64 0.08
CA THR A 28 1.84 3.85 -0.72
C THR A 28 1.66 5.09 0.17
N CYS A 29 1.85 6.29 -0.40
CA CYS A 29 1.56 7.55 0.30
C CYS A 29 0.13 7.60 0.87
N ASN A 30 -0.83 6.97 0.21
CA ASN A 30 -2.23 6.91 0.65
C ASN A 30 -2.41 5.98 1.87
N GLU A 31 -1.67 4.88 1.92
CA GLU A 31 -1.67 3.96 3.06
C GLU A 31 -0.98 4.59 4.26
N ILE A 32 0.18 5.21 4.05
CA ILE A 32 0.90 5.95 5.09
C ILE A 32 0.02 7.07 5.64
N ARG A 33 -0.62 7.86 4.78
CA ARG A 33 -1.56 8.91 5.21
C ARG A 33 -2.67 8.34 6.08
N ARG A 34 -3.31 7.24 5.65
CA ARG A 34 -4.43 6.64 6.38
C ARG A 34 -3.97 6.14 7.74
N LEU A 35 -2.87 5.40 7.79
CA LEU A 35 -2.31 4.90 9.05
C LEU A 35 -1.92 6.06 9.97
N PHE A 36 -1.31 7.12 9.44
CA PHE A 36 -0.95 8.30 10.21
C PHE A 36 -2.18 9.01 10.79
N VAL A 37 -3.24 9.21 9.99
CA VAL A 37 -4.49 9.80 10.49
C VAL A 37 -5.10 8.91 11.57
N THR A 38 -5.16 7.60 11.36
CA THR A 38 -5.77 6.67 12.32
C THR A 38 -4.98 6.56 13.62
N TYR A 39 -3.64 6.52 13.58
CA TYR A 39 -2.83 6.26 14.77
C TYR A 39 -2.32 7.51 15.47
N VAL A 40 -2.13 8.61 14.74
CA VAL A 40 -1.48 9.82 15.27
C VAL A 40 -2.48 10.96 15.44
N ILE A 41 -3.34 11.21 14.44
CA ILE A 41 -4.24 12.36 14.47
C ILE A 41 -5.54 12.04 15.23
N GLU A 42 -6.16 10.90 14.96
CA GLU A 42 -7.48 10.54 15.50
C GLU A 42 -7.53 9.14 16.15
N PRO A 43 -6.63 8.81 17.09
CA PRO A 43 -6.56 7.45 17.67
C PRO A 43 -7.86 7.02 18.35
N ALA A 44 -8.58 7.95 19.00
CA ALA A 44 -9.83 7.67 19.72
C ALA A 44 -11.01 7.29 18.81
N ARG A 45 -10.93 7.53 17.49
CA ARG A 45 -11.99 7.19 16.52
C ARG A 45 -11.81 5.81 15.89
N THR A 46 -10.83 5.05 16.36
CA THR A 46 -10.47 3.76 15.78
C THR A 46 -11.36 2.65 16.32
N LEU A 47 -12.43 2.30 15.59
CA LEU A 47 -13.36 1.23 15.97
C LEU A 47 -12.97 -0.17 15.46
N THR A 48 -11.99 -0.27 14.57
CA THR A 48 -11.58 -1.52 13.90
C THR A 48 -10.07 -1.65 13.93
N CYS A 49 -9.52 -2.88 13.97
CA CYS A 49 -8.08 -3.16 13.88
C CYS A 49 -7.45 -2.61 12.58
N PRO A 50 -6.80 -1.42 12.60
CA PRO A 50 -6.42 -0.70 11.37
C PRO A 50 -5.27 -1.36 10.63
N LEU A 51 -4.31 -1.95 11.35
CA LEU A 51 -3.23 -2.73 10.75
C LEU A 51 -3.78 -3.96 10.01
N ALA A 52 -4.71 -4.71 10.61
CA ALA A 52 -5.31 -5.86 9.95
C ALA A 52 -6.07 -5.45 8.67
N TRP A 53 -6.79 -4.32 8.72
CA TRP A 53 -7.46 -3.76 7.55
C TRP A 53 -6.48 -3.31 6.46
N SER A 54 -5.38 -2.65 6.85
CA SER A 54 -4.30 -2.26 5.93
C SER A 54 -3.68 -3.49 5.24
N LEU A 55 -3.34 -4.52 6.02
CA LEU A 55 -2.79 -5.78 5.50
C LEU A 55 -3.75 -6.48 4.52
N TRP A 56 -5.03 -6.59 4.89
CA TRP A 56 -6.04 -7.20 4.03
C TRP A 56 -6.16 -6.46 2.69
N ARG A 57 -6.22 -5.12 2.73
CA ARG A 57 -6.34 -4.28 1.53
C ARG A 57 -5.11 -4.42 0.63
N ARG A 58 -3.91 -4.32 1.21
CA ARG A 58 -2.63 -4.44 0.48
C ARG A 58 -2.51 -5.78 -0.21
N ARG A 59 -2.91 -6.86 0.48
CA ARG A 59 -2.93 -8.21 -0.08
C ARG A 59 -3.92 -8.33 -1.24
N HIS A 60 -5.11 -7.75 -1.09
CA HIS A 60 -6.11 -7.77 -2.14
C HIS A 60 -5.63 -6.99 -3.39
N GLN A 61 -5.00 -5.83 -3.19
CA GLN A 61 -4.41 -5.06 -4.28
C GLN A 61 -3.28 -5.81 -4.98
N HIS A 62 -2.42 -6.50 -4.23
CA HIS A 62 -1.38 -7.34 -4.82
C HIS A 62 -1.99 -8.41 -5.72
N ARG A 63 -3.03 -9.12 -5.24
CA ARG A 63 -3.74 -10.14 -6.03
C ARG A 63 -4.39 -9.56 -7.28
N ALA A 64 -5.07 -8.41 -7.16
CA ALA A 64 -5.69 -7.73 -8.29
C ALA A 64 -4.63 -7.33 -9.34
N ARG A 65 -3.50 -6.76 -8.90
CA ARG A 65 -2.36 -6.41 -9.75
C ARG A 65 -1.80 -7.64 -10.45
N THR A 66 -1.57 -8.72 -9.72
CA THR A 66 -1.04 -9.98 -10.26
C THR A 66 -1.99 -10.56 -11.33
N SER A 67 -3.28 -10.66 -11.04
CA SER A 67 -4.28 -11.15 -11.99
C SER A 67 -4.38 -10.26 -13.23
N HIS A 68 -4.27 -8.94 -13.06
CA HIS A 68 -4.26 -7.99 -14.17
C HIS A 68 -3.06 -8.23 -15.11
N TYR A 69 -1.85 -8.34 -14.56
CA TYR A 69 -0.65 -8.59 -15.38
C TYR A 69 -0.67 -9.96 -16.05
N GLN A 70 -1.11 -11.02 -15.35
CA GLN A 70 -1.26 -12.35 -15.94
C GLN A 70 -2.21 -12.34 -17.15
N ARG A 71 -3.35 -11.62 -17.04
CA ARG A 71 -4.27 -11.47 -18.17
C ARG A 71 -3.68 -10.67 -19.30
N HIS A 72 -2.91 -9.63 -18.98
CA HIS A 72 -2.25 -8.79 -19.98
C HIS A 72 -1.22 -9.60 -20.77
N GLU A 73 -0.35 -10.36 -20.09
CA GLU A 73 0.63 -11.26 -20.73
C GLU A 73 -0.05 -12.33 -21.59
N ALA A 74 -1.11 -12.97 -21.09
CA ALA A 74 -1.88 -13.95 -21.86
C ALA A 74 -2.59 -13.36 -23.10
N ALA A 75 -2.89 -12.05 -23.06
CA ALA A 75 -3.52 -11.34 -24.17
C ALA A 75 -2.51 -10.72 -25.15
N GLN A 76 -1.21 -10.67 -24.81
CA GLN A 76 -0.20 -10.21 -25.75
C GLN A 76 0.11 -11.33 -26.76
N PRO A 77 -0.13 -11.11 -28.07
CA PRO A 77 0.28 -12.08 -29.08
C PRO A 77 1.81 -12.16 -29.10
N TRP A 78 2.33 -13.38 -29.20
CA TRP A 78 3.75 -13.67 -29.38
C TRP A 78 4.30 -12.79 -30.51
N THR A 79 5.22 -11.88 -30.17
CA THR A 79 6.01 -11.13 -31.15
C THR A 79 7.34 -11.83 -31.35
#